data_AF-A0AAD3VQZ1-F1
#
_entry.id   AF-A0AAD3VQZ1-F1
#
_cell.length_a   1.000
_cell.length_b   1.000
_cell.length_c   1.000
_cell.angle_alpha   90.00
_cell.angle_beta   90.00
_cell.angle_gamma   90.00
#
_symmetry.space_group_name_H-M   'P 1'
#
loop_
_entity.id
_entity.type
_entity.pdbx_description
1 polymer ?
#
loop_
_entity_poly.entity_id
_entity_poly.type
_entity_poly.pdbx_seq_one_letter_code
_entity_poly.pdbx_strand_id
1 'polypeptide(L)'
;METSKFTLIHQESLTRLNSIQGSPGRSGPSDLARLAVHAQKAELVQYRGRNCLKVENGLVVLTGPKLAALDSGRIEVDIAAEDPAFPGVAFHIADRLNYELMYSQPHSSGEWDALQYDPVFHGSNTWQIYHGPKFQKTAVIPTGEWYTLVVEFDAKTASIAVSGQEPLKVDSLAMPQNSGGIGIWTYLPAYFSDVRVYALETGTSEVSCAPAGAAAPAGAAAPCSVTPSLPEGTITEWLAEGYGVVRCEPHGILNLNRYFPLALKEVTLTRRFSLEAECKVVMDFGLSDDLTLSVDGLPLYTSTKPYRPTAGKEGRGYIEFGTCKMTRVLSPGVHTLSVKLRVTEPFGWGLALSLTGENLSLLPAGL
;
A
#
# COMPACT_ATOMS: atom_id res chain seq x y z
N MET A 1 22.40 6.14 -18.66
CA MET A 1 21.12 6.32 -17.95
C MET A 1 20.39 7.42 -18.68
N GLU A 2 19.40 7.08 -19.49
CA GLU A 2 18.46 8.07 -20.01
C GLU A 2 17.67 8.61 -18.82
N THR A 3 17.81 9.90 -18.53
CA THR A 3 16.86 10.59 -17.64
C THR A 3 15.53 10.64 -18.37
N SER A 4 14.56 9.86 -17.90
CA SER A 4 13.17 9.95 -18.34
C SER A 4 12.74 11.41 -18.37
N LYS A 5 12.26 11.88 -19.52
CA LYS A 5 11.78 13.25 -19.66
C LYS A 5 10.33 13.31 -19.21
N PHE A 6 10.01 14.30 -18.39
CA PHE A 6 8.68 14.57 -17.88
C PHE A 6 8.21 15.94 -18.36
N THR A 7 7.00 16.02 -18.90
CA THR A 7 6.37 17.28 -19.28
C THR A 7 5.30 17.66 -18.27
N LEU A 8 5.32 18.90 -17.77
CA LEU A 8 4.29 19.42 -16.86
C LEU A 8 2.94 19.47 -17.59
N ILE A 9 1.94 18.75 -17.08
CA ILE A 9 0.58 18.74 -17.64
C ILE A 9 -0.44 19.42 -16.76
N HIS A 10 -0.15 19.60 -15.47
CA HIS A 10 -1.06 20.22 -14.52
C HIS A 10 -0.30 20.84 -13.34
N GLN A 11 -0.79 21.99 -12.88
CA GLN A 11 -0.30 22.67 -11.68
C GLN A 11 -1.49 23.25 -10.92
N GLU A 12 -1.62 22.91 -9.64
CA GLU A 12 -2.68 23.38 -8.74
C GLU A 12 -2.04 24.05 -7.53
N SER A 13 -2.22 25.37 -7.43
CA SER A 13 -1.65 26.15 -6.32
C SER A 13 -2.37 25.95 -4.99
N LEU A 14 -3.54 25.29 -4.98
CA LEU A 14 -4.35 25.02 -3.78
C LEU A 14 -4.78 26.31 -3.04
N THR A 15 -5.02 27.37 -3.79
CA THR A 15 -5.44 28.69 -3.25
C THR A 15 -6.94 28.95 -3.38
N ARG A 16 -7.68 28.00 -3.95
CA ARG A 16 -9.13 28.07 -4.16
C ARG A 16 -9.77 26.71 -3.95
N LEU A 17 -10.90 26.67 -3.27
CA LEU A 17 -11.75 25.48 -3.19
C LEU A 17 -12.89 25.67 -4.20
N ASN A 18 -12.83 24.96 -5.32
CA ASN A 18 -13.95 24.90 -6.25
C ASN A 18 -15.02 24.00 -5.60
N SER A 19 -16.13 24.58 -5.15
CA SER A 19 -17.20 23.83 -4.49
C SER A 19 -17.81 22.80 -5.46
N ILE A 20 -17.86 21.53 -5.06
CA ILE A 20 -18.76 20.52 -5.67
C ILE A 20 -20.09 20.53 -4.90
N GLN A 21 -20.67 21.72 -4.71
CA GLN A 21 -22.03 21.87 -4.18
C GLN A 21 -22.79 22.86 -5.07
N GLY A 22 -23.70 22.33 -5.90
CA GLY A 22 -24.70 23.15 -6.60
C GLY A 22 -25.12 22.61 -7.97
N SER A 23 -26.38 22.15 -8.04
CA SER A 23 -27.38 22.19 -9.12
C SER A 23 -26.99 22.19 -10.63
N PRO A 24 -27.80 21.55 -11.50
CA PRO A 24 -27.52 21.44 -12.93
C PRO A 24 -27.69 22.79 -13.63
N GLY A 25 -26.58 23.49 -13.89
CA GLY A 25 -26.55 24.76 -14.61
C GLY A 25 -25.31 24.87 -15.50
N ARG A 26 -25.51 24.59 -16.80
CA ARG A 26 -24.63 24.85 -17.97
C ARG A 26 -23.15 24.45 -17.83
N SER A 27 -22.86 23.22 -18.25
CA SER A 27 -21.52 22.71 -18.57
C SER A 27 -21.08 23.14 -19.98
N GLY A 28 -20.07 24.00 -20.07
CA GLY A 28 -19.11 23.92 -21.18
C GLY A 28 -18.07 22.83 -20.85
N PRO A 29 -17.32 22.29 -21.84
CA PRO A 29 -16.27 21.32 -21.57
C PRO A 29 -15.06 22.04 -20.96
N SER A 30 -15.08 22.29 -19.66
CA SER A 30 -13.90 22.80 -18.97
C SER A 30 -12.97 21.62 -18.63
N ASP A 31 -11.88 21.49 -19.37
CA ASP A 31 -10.70 20.65 -19.11
C ASP A 31 -9.96 21.04 -17.80
N LEU A 32 -10.56 21.88 -16.97
CA LEU A 32 -9.99 22.42 -15.73
C LEU A 32 -10.15 21.43 -14.59
N ALA A 33 -9.05 21.13 -13.90
CA ALA A 33 -9.14 20.30 -12.74
C ALA A 33 -9.93 20.98 -11.62
N ARG A 34 -10.71 20.20 -10.88
CA ARG A 34 -11.41 20.64 -9.66
C ARG A 34 -10.97 19.80 -8.48
N LEU A 35 -11.05 20.35 -7.28
CA LEU A 35 -10.77 19.63 -6.05
C LEU A 35 -12.03 18.90 -5.58
N ALA A 36 -11.97 17.58 -5.46
CA ALA A 36 -12.96 16.81 -4.72
C ALA A 36 -12.44 16.53 -3.30
N VAL A 37 -13.03 17.20 -2.32
CA VAL A 37 -12.60 17.13 -0.91
C VAL A 37 -13.32 15.99 -0.20
N HIS A 38 -12.54 15.04 0.30
CA HIS A 38 -12.94 13.87 1.09
C HIS A 38 -12.09 13.79 2.36
N ALA A 39 -11.95 14.93 3.02
CA ALA A 39 -11.24 15.09 4.29
C ALA A 39 -12.21 15.57 5.36
N GLN A 40 -11.91 15.29 6.63
CA GLN A 40 -12.67 15.82 7.77
C GLN A 40 -12.67 17.35 7.74
N LYS A 41 -11.53 17.95 7.37
CA LYS A 41 -11.39 19.39 7.28
C LYS A 41 -10.44 19.78 6.14
N ALA A 42 -10.78 20.85 5.42
CA ALA A 42 -9.94 21.45 4.39
C ALA A 42 -10.18 22.98 4.37
N GLU A 43 -9.16 23.77 4.69
CA GLU A 43 -9.27 25.22 4.83
C GLU A 43 -8.17 25.95 4.06
N LEU A 44 -8.55 27.01 3.35
CA LEU A 44 -7.59 27.94 2.74
C LEU A 44 -6.99 28.82 3.83
N VAL A 45 -5.67 28.77 3.98
CA VAL A 45 -4.93 29.50 5.01
C VAL A 45 -3.64 30.08 4.45
N GLN A 46 -2.99 30.94 5.22
CA GLN A 46 -1.62 31.37 4.95
C GLN A 46 -0.67 30.68 5.95
N TYR A 47 0.32 29.96 5.44
CA TYR A 47 1.35 29.30 6.25
C TYR A 47 2.74 29.70 5.78
N ARG A 48 3.56 30.25 6.69
CA ARG A 48 4.90 30.78 6.40
C ARG A 48 4.97 31.63 5.13
N GLY A 49 4.02 32.56 5.00
CA GLY A 49 3.96 33.51 3.88
C GLY A 49 3.36 32.95 2.58
N ARG A 50 2.96 31.67 2.52
CA ARG A 50 2.33 31.06 1.33
C ARG A 50 0.84 30.81 1.56
N ASN A 51 0.01 31.14 0.58
CA ASN A 51 -1.38 30.67 0.54
C ASN A 51 -1.37 29.17 0.24
N CYS A 52 -2.13 28.39 1.00
CA CYS A 52 -2.11 26.93 0.94
C CYS A 52 -3.43 26.35 1.43
N LEU A 53 -3.58 25.04 1.24
CA LEU A 53 -4.68 24.27 1.79
C LEU A 53 -4.19 23.51 3.03
N LYS A 54 -4.78 23.81 4.19
CA LYS A 54 -4.63 22.99 5.39
C LYS A 54 -5.66 21.86 5.32
N VAL A 55 -5.19 20.62 5.31
CA VAL A 55 -6.04 19.41 5.25
C VAL A 55 -5.86 18.64 6.55
N GLU A 56 -6.95 18.04 7.04
CA GLU A 56 -6.94 17.17 8.21
C GLU A 56 -7.79 15.93 7.92
N ASN A 57 -7.20 14.75 8.14
CA ASN A 57 -7.83 13.44 8.07
C ASN A 57 -8.62 13.19 6.79
N GLY A 58 -7.90 12.95 5.69
CA GLY A 58 -8.49 12.38 4.48
C GLY A 58 -7.82 12.81 3.19
N LEU A 59 -8.60 12.72 2.11
CA LEU A 59 -8.16 12.77 0.72
C LEU A 59 -8.70 14.02 0.02
N VAL A 60 -7.88 14.69 -0.78
CA VAL A 60 -8.33 15.71 -1.74
C VAL A 60 -7.88 15.30 -3.13
N VAL A 61 -8.84 14.99 -4.00
CA VAL A 61 -8.58 14.49 -5.36
C VAL A 61 -8.55 15.65 -6.35
N LEU A 62 -7.50 15.68 -7.18
CA LEU A 62 -7.41 16.53 -8.36
C LEU A 62 -8.21 15.83 -9.47
N THR A 63 -9.43 16.30 -9.73
CA THR A 63 -10.30 15.71 -10.74
C THR A 63 -9.91 16.20 -12.13
N GLY A 64 -9.89 15.32 -13.13
CA GLY A 64 -9.65 15.70 -14.52
C GLY A 64 -9.35 14.46 -15.36
N PRO A 65 -9.90 14.33 -16.57
CA PRO A 65 -9.77 13.10 -17.36
C PRO A 65 -8.32 12.78 -17.74
N LYS A 66 -7.50 13.82 -18.01
CA LYS A 66 -6.06 13.65 -18.31
C LYS A 66 -5.27 13.12 -17.12
N LEU A 67 -5.61 13.56 -15.90
CA LEU A 67 -4.96 13.08 -14.67
C LEU A 67 -5.38 11.64 -14.38
N ALA A 68 -6.67 11.33 -14.54
CA ALA A 68 -7.23 10.01 -14.27
C ALA A 68 -6.73 8.91 -15.23
N ALA A 69 -6.22 9.30 -16.40
CA ALA A 69 -5.72 8.40 -17.43
C ALA A 69 -4.21 8.11 -17.33
N LEU A 70 -3.48 8.77 -16.41
CA LEU A 70 -2.06 8.53 -16.23
C LEU A 70 -1.83 7.15 -15.61
N ASP A 71 -1.00 6.35 -16.28
CA ASP A 71 -0.40 5.14 -15.74
C ASP A 71 1.08 5.29 -15.38
N SER A 72 1.73 6.31 -15.94
CA SER A 72 3.09 6.71 -15.59
C SER A 72 3.20 8.24 -15.48
N GLY A 73 3.91 8.72 -14.47
CA GLY A 73 4.03 10.16 -14.22
C GLY A 73 4.87 10.51 -13.01
N ARG A 74 5.05 11.83 -12.83
CA ARG A 74 5.72 12.42 -11.67
C ARG A 74 4.76 13.41 -11.01
N ILE A 75 4.69 13.38 -9.69
CA ILE A 75 3.92 14.29 -8.86
C ILE A 75 4.90 14.97 -7.91
N GLU A 76 4.90 16.28 -7.89
CA GLU A 76 5.61 17.09 -6.89
C GLU A 76 4.57 17.86 -6.09
N VAL A 77 4.75 17.93 -4.78
CA VAL A 77 3.89 18.72 -3.91
C VAL A 77 4.71 19.37 -2.80
N ASP A 78 4.47 20.64 -2.55
CA ASP A 78 5.07 21.33 -1.42
C ASP A 78 4.21 21.09 -0.18
N ILE A 79 4.83 20.55 0.88
CA ILE A 79 4.18 20.13 2.11
C ILE A 79 4.85 20.83 3.31
N ALA A 80 4.07 21.15 4.33
CA ALA A 80 4.57 21.46 5.66
C ALA A 80 3.67 20.84 6.75
N ALA A 81 4.24 20.54 7.92
CA ALA A 81 3.49 20.13 9.10
C ALA A 81 4.17 20.68 10.38
N GLU A 82 3.40 21.26 11.28
CA GLU A 82 3.90 21.82 12.55
C GLU A 82 4.06 20.74 13.63
N ASP A 83 3.11 19.80 13.63
CA ASP A 83 2.97 18.70 14.60
C ASP A 83 3.14 17.35 13.88
N PRO A 84 3.15 16.22 14.60
CA PRO A 84 3.09 14.89 13.98
C PRO A 84 1.96 14.80 12.96
N ALA A 85 2.33 14.44 11.73
CA ALA A 85 1.41 14.23 10.62
C ALA A 85 1.98 13.20 9.64
N PHE A 86 1.11 12.71 8.77
CA PHE A 86 1.42 11.72 7.74
C PHE A 86 1.01 12.24 6.35
N PRO A 87 1.50 13.41 5.91
CA PRO A 87 1.10 13.98 4.63
C PRO A 87 1.77 13.26 3.46
N GLY A 88 1.00 13.09 2.38
CA GLY A 88 1.46 12.35 1.21
C GLY A 88 0.62 12.57 -0.04
N VAL A 89 0.86 11.69 -1.01
CA VAL A 89 0.24 11.68 -2.33
C VAL A 89 -0.51 10.36 -2.51
N ALA A 90 -1.76 10.46 -2.94
CA ALA A 90 -2.55 9.33 -3.40
C ALA A 90 -2.56 9.31 -4.93
N PHE A 91 -2.38 8.13 -5.53
CA PHE A 91 -2.34 7.94 -6.98
C PHE A 91 -2.97 6.59 -7.36
N HIS A 92 -3.21 6.40 -8.65
CA HIS A 92 -4.04 5.30 -9.17
C HIS A 92 -5.37 5.17 -8.38
N ILE A 93 -5.98 6.30 -8.01
CA ILE A 93 -7.19 6.33 -7.19
C ILE A 93 -8.34 5.74 -8.01
N ALA A 94 -8.78 4.53 -7.65
CA ALA A 94 -9.96 3.91 -8.24
C ALA A 94 -11.23 4.50 -7.65
N ASP A 95 -11.25 4.66 -6.32
CA ASP A 95 -12.31 5.31 -5.57
C ASP A 95 -11.78 5.84 -4.23
N ARG A 96 -12.67 6.40 -3.40
CA ARG A 96 -12.31 7.03 -2.11
C ARG A 96 -11.76 6.07 -1.06
N LEU A 97 -11.86 4.77 -1.31
CA LEU A 97 -11.52 3.69 -0.39
C LEU A 97 -10.38 2.81 -0.94
N ASN A 98 -9.96 3.01 -2.19
CA ASN A 98 -9.06 2.10 -2.91
C ASN A 98 -8.07 2.89 -3.77
N TYR A 99 -6.82 3.01 -3.30
CA TYR A 99 -5.77 3.80 -3.97
C TYR A 99 -4.36 3.45 -3.47
N GLU A 100 -3.36 3.77 -4.30
CA GLU A 100 -1.96 3.76 -3.87
C GLU A 100 -1.68 5.01 -3.05
N LEU A 101 -0.89 4.89 -1.98
CA LEU A 101 -0.56 6.00 -1.11
C LEU A 101 0.92 5.93 -0.72
N MET A 102 1.59 7.06 -0.87
CA MET A 102 2.95 7.26 -0.41
C MET A 102 3.02 8.55 0.39
N TYR A 103 3.57 8.50 1.59
CA TYR A 103 3.59 9.64 2.51
C TYR A 103 4.92 9.78 3.25
N SER A 104 5.08 10.96 3.84
CA SER A 104 6.21 11.35 4.69
C SER A 104 5.77 11.52 6.14
N GLN A 105 6.70 11.33 7.08
CA GLN A 105 6.49 11.48 8.52
C GLN A 105 7.49 12.51 9.08
N PRO A 106 7.17 13.82 9.08
CA PRO A 106 8.08 14.85 9.59
C PRO A 106 8.55 14.59 11.04
N HIS A 107 7.67 14.07 11.88
CA HIS A 107 7.98 13.71 13.28
C HIS A 107 8.92 12.51 13.44
N SER A 108 9.12 11.72 12.39
CA SER A 108 10.06 10.58 12.33
C SER A 108 11.25 10.89 11.41
N SER A 109 11.56 12.17 11.17
CA SER A 109 12.70 12.57 10.34
C SER A 109 14.01 11.96 10.86
N GLY A 110 14.76 11.33 9.95
CA GLY A 110 16.00 10.63 10.28
C GLY A 110 15.81 9.17 10.73
N GLU A 111 14.57 8.74 10.98
CA GLU A 111 14.23 7.36 11.34
C GLU A 111 13.91 6.51 10.11
N TRP A 112 13.89 5.19 10.26
CA TRP A 112 13.72 4.21 9.18
C TRP A 112 12.35 4.26 8.48
N ASP A 113 11.33 4.84 9.12
CA ASP A 113 9.95 4.97 8.64
C ASP A 113 9.61 6.41 8.18
N ALA A 114 10.60 7.29 8.01
CA ALA A 114 10.38 8.68 7.59
C ALA A 114 9.60 8.81 6.27
N LEU A 115 9.82 7.91 5.30
CA LEU A 115 9.00 7.73 4.11
C LEU A 115 8.30 6.37 4.15
N GLN A 116 7.05 6.32 3.69
CA GLN A 116 6.22 5.11 3.70
C GLN A 116 5.45 4.95 2.39
N TYR A 117 5.36 3.71 1.91
CA TYR A 117 4.33 3.24 1.00
C TYR A 117 3.28 2.43 1.76
N ASP A 118 2.00 2.79 1.63
CA ASP A 118 0.89 2.28 2.42
C ASP A 118 -0.41 2.25 1.60
N PRO A 119 -0.60 1.27 0.71
CA PRO A 119 -1.79 1.21 -0.14
C PRO A 119 -3.06 1.09 0.72
N VAL A 120 -4.13 1.73 0.26
CA VAL A 120 -5.41 1.78 0.98
C VAL A 120 -6.40 0.84 0.31
N PHE A 121 -6.98 -0.07 1.10
CA PHE A 121 -7.98 -1.02 0.65
C PHE A 121 -9.25 -0.90 1.49
N HIS A 122 -10.40 -0.74 0.85
CA HIS A 122 -11.69 -0.55 1.51
C HIS A 122 -11.65 0.51 2.64
N GLY A 123 -10.85 1.57 2.46
CA GLY A 123 -10.67 2.67 3.40
C GLY A 123 -9.76 2.36 4.60
N SER A 124 -9.08 1.22 4.60
CA SER A 124 -8.10 0.86 5.64
C SER A 124 -6.68 1.08 5.13
N ASN A 125 -5.89 1.82 5.91
CA ASN A 125 -4.44 1.88 5.78
C ASN A 125 -3.83 0.53 6.17
N THR A 126 -2.86 0.04 5.40
CA THR A 126 -2.29 -1.31 5.52
C THR A 126 -0.80 -1.33 5.86
N TRP A 127 -0.27 -0.25 6.45
CA TRP A 127 1.14 -0.11 6.84
C TRP A 127 1.66 -1.22 7.78
N GLN A 128 0.80 -1.95 8.50
CA GLN A 128 1.19 -3.13 9.29
C GLN A 128 1.56 -4.35 8.44
N ILE A 129 1.14 -4.36 7.18
CA ILE A 129 1.43 -5.38 6.16
C ILE A 129 2.55 -4.89 5.24
N TYR A 130 2.50 -3.63 4.82
CA TYR A 130 3.50 -3.00 3.94
C TYR A 130 4.56 -2.27 4.78
N HIS A 131 5.46 -3.03 5.39
CA HIS A 131 6.55 -2.50 6.21
C HIS A 131 7.93 -3.11 5.86
N GLY A 132 8.98 -2.51 6.41
CA GLY A 132 10.37 -2.88 6.17
C GLY A 132 10.98 -2.16 4.95
N PRO A 133 12.26 -2.46 4.62
CA PRO A 133 13.05 -1.68 3.67
C PRO A 133 12.50 -1.58 2.23
N LYS A 134 11.53 -2.42 1.87
CA LYS A 134 10.83 -2.37 0.58
C LYS A 134 9.71 -1.33 0.53
N PHE A 135 9.23 -0.90 1.69
CA PHE A 135 8.06 -0.03 1.83
C PHE A 135 8.33 1.18 2.73
N GLN A 136 9.50 1.23 3.36
CA GLN A 136 9.92 2.29 4.27
C GLN A 136 11.36 2.70 4.02
N LYS A 137 11.65 3.98 4.26
CA LYS A 137 13.00 4.51 4.11
C LYS A 137 13.25 5.69 5.04
N THR A 138 14.48 5.78 5.52
CA THR A 138 15.03 6.98 6.12
C THR A 138 15.12 8.14 5.14
N ALA A 139 14.68 9.31 5.59
CA ALA A 139 14.83 10.60 4.94
C ALA A 139 14.90 11.70 6.00
N VAL A 140 15.52 12.83 5.66
CA VAL A 140 15.52 14.04 6.49
C VAL A 140 14.35 14.91 6.06
N ILE A 141 13.36 15.08 6.91
CA ILE A 141 12.13 15.82 6.61
C ILE A 141 12.03 16.99 7.59
N PRO A 142 12.04 18.25 7.11
CA PRO A 142 11.95 19.38 8.02
C PRO A 142 10.55 19.48 8.63
N THR A 143 10.51 19.74 9.95
CA THR A 143 9.27 20.01 10.68
C THR A 143 9.04 21.51 10.76
N GLY A 144 7.80 21.92 10.55
CA GLY A 144 7.39 23.31 10.54
C GLY A 144 7.92 24.12 9.37
N GLU A 145 8.57 23.52 8.36
CA GLU A 145 9.03 24.21 7.15
C GLU A 145 8.50 23.54 5.89
N TRP A 146 8.54 24.26 4.77
CA TRP A 146 8.15 23.74 3.46
C TRP A 146 9.23 22.80 2.91
N TYR A 147 8.82 21.62 2.47
CA TYR A 147 9.63 20.70 1.67
C TYR A 147 8.83 20.20 0.47
N THR A 148 9.52 19.77 -0.59
CA THR A 148 8.87 19.16 -1.76
C THR A 148 8.95 17.65 -1.66
N LEU A 149 7.80 16.98 -1.66
CA LEU A 149 7.68 15.54 -1.81
C LEU A 149 7.52 15.20 -3.29
N VAL A 150 8.27 14.21 -3.77
CA VAL A 150 8.29 13.76 -5.16
C VAL A 150 7.84 12.31 -5.19
N VAL A 151 6.80 12.02 -5.96
CA VAL A 151 6.34 10.65 -6.26
C VAL A 151 6.42 10.42 -7.76
N GLU A 152 7.17 9.42 -8.18
CA GLU A 152 7.23 8.96 -9.57
C GLU A 152 6.63 7.57 -9.65
N PHE A 153 5.78 7.31 -10.63
CA PHE A 153 5.14 6.01 -10.83
C PHE A 153 5.19 5.62 -12.30
N ASP A 154 5.29 4.32 -12.55
CA ASP A 154 5.27 3.71 -13.87
C ASP A 154 4.57 2.35 -13.78
N ALA A 155 3.29 2.34 -14.15
CA ALA A 155 2.34 1.24 -14.11
C ALA A 155 2.27 0.50 -12.76
N LYS A 156 3.22 -0.40 -12.49
CA LYS A 156 3.29 -1.25 -11.29
C LYS A 156 4.49 -0.95 -10.40
N THR A 157 5.27 0.07 -10.72
CA THR A 157 6.39 0.51 -9.89
C THR A 157 6.16 1.96 -9.48
N ALA A 158 6.73 2.34 -8.35
CA ALA A 158 6.75 3.74 -7.94
C ALA A 158 7.95 4.04 -7.04
N SER A 159 8.21 5.32 -6.86
CA SER A 159 9.20 5.81 -5.92
C SER A 159 8.72 7.08 -5.23
N ILE A 160 9.17 7.27 -3.99
CA ILE A 160 8.91 8.47 -3.20
C ILE A 160 10.22 9.00 -2.65
N ALA A 161 10.41 10.32 -2.73
CA ALA A 161 11.57 11.02 -2.18
C ALA A 161 11.17 12.41 -1.65
N VAL A 162 11.93 12.90 -0.67
CA VAL A 162 12.05 14.33 -0.45
C VAL A 162 13.00 14.87 -1.53
N SER A 163 12.65 15.98 -2.19
CA SER A 163 13.46 16.55 -3.26
C SER A 163 14.93 16.72 -2.85
N GLY A 164 15.84 16.19 -3.66
CA GLY A 164 17.29 16.17 -3.40
C GLY A 164 17.79 15.01 -2.54
N GLN A 165 16.94 14.06 -2.15
CA GLN A 165 17.34 12.85 -1.40
C GLN A 165 17.08 11.57 -2.20
N GLU A 166 17.72 10.48 -1.78
CA GLU A 166 17.53 9.16 -2.40
C GLU A 166 16.08 8.67 -2.24
N PRO A 167 15.48 8.07 -3.28
CA PRO A 167 14.11 7.58 -3.19
C PRO A 167 13.99 6.26 -2.43
N LEU A 168 12.83 6.04 -1.83
CA LEU A 168 12.27 4.70 -1.61
C LEU A 168 11.72 4.20 -2.95
N LYS A 169 12.07 2.98 -3.36
CA LYS A 169 11.57 2.35 -4.57
C LYS A 169 10.67 1.18 -4.20
N VAL A 170 9.50 1.12 -4.83
CA VAL A 170 8.50 0.06 -4.68
C VAL A 170 8.35 -0.64 -6.03
N ASP A 171 8.82 -1.88 -6.10
CA ASP A 171 8.89 -2.65 -7.35
C ASP A 171 7.55 -3.31 -7.74
N SER A 172 6.58 -3.33 -6.82
CA SER A 172 5.26 -3.93 -7.04
C SER A 172 4.19 -3.19 -6.25
N LEU A 173 3.52 -2.27 -6.94
CA LEU A 173 2.31 -1.61 -6.49
C LEU A 173 1.18 -2.62 -6.26
N ALA A 174 0.36 -2.38 -5.24
CA ALA A 174 -0.54 -3.36 -4.68
C ALA A 174 -1.92 -3.36 -5.34
N MET A 175 -2.37 -2.21 -5.83
CA MET A 175 -3.66 -2.07 -6.48
C MET A 175 -3.68 -2.82 -7.82
N PRO A 176 -4.81 -3.42 -8.22
CA PRO A 176 -4.92 -4.13 -9.49
C PRO A 176 -4.89 -3.17 -10.69
N GLN A 177 -5.44 -1.96 -10.56
CA GLN A 177 -5.34 -0.91 -11.57
C GLN A 177 -3.92 -0.32 -11.63
N ASN A 178 -3.58 0.24 -12.78
CA ASN A 178 -2.33 0.95 -13.03
C ASN A 178 -2.57 2.40 -13.46
N SER A 179 -3.82 2.89 -13.40
CA SER A 179 -4.20 4.26 -13.69
C SER A 179 -5.37 4.65 -12.80
N GLY A 180 -5.58 5.95 -12.60
CA GLY A 180 -6.69 6.45 -11.79
C GLY A 180 -6.45 7.89 -11.34
N GLY A 181 -7.30 8.38 -10.43
CA GLY A 181 -7.16 9.74 -9.91
C GLY A 181 -5.84 9.98 -9.20
N ILE A 182 -5.49 11.26 -9.05
CA ILE A 182 -4.33 11.76 -8.29
C ILE A 182 -4.85 12.69 -7.21
N GLY A 183 -4.23 12.68 -6.04
CA GLY A 183 -4.66 13.48 -4.91
C GLY A 183 -3.56 13.70 -3.88
N ILE A 184 -3.85 14.61 -2.95
CA ILE A 184 -3.10 14.75 -1.70
C ILE A 184 -3.87 14.06 -0.57
N TRP A 185 -3.15 13.51 0.39
CA TRP A 185 -3.72 12.80 1.53
C TRP A 185 -2.97 13.16 2.81
N THR A 186 -3.67 13.18 3.94
CA THR A 186 -3.01 13.24 5.25
C THR A 186 -3.83 12.57 6.33
N TYR A 187 -3.13 11.93 7.27
CA TYR A 187 -3.62 11.70 8.62
C TYR A 187 -2.97 12.73 9.55
N LEU A 188 -3.79 13.37 10.38
CA LEU A 188 -3.48 14.59 11.15
C LEU A 188 -3.22 15.83 10.26
N PRO A 189 -3.30 17.05 10.83
CA PRO A 189 -3.23 18.29 10.06
C PRO A 189 -1.89 18.51 9.35
N ALA A 190 -1.95 18.85 8.05
CA ALA A 190 -0.80 19.28 7.27
C ALA A 190 -1.18 20.36 6.24
N TYR A 191 -0.20 21.09 5.77
CA TYR A 191 -0.34 22.18 4.80
C TYR A 191 0.19 21.72 3.44
N PHE A 192 -0.58 21.98 2.38
CA PHE A 192 -0.23 21.61 1.01
C PHE A 192 -0.29 22.82 0.10
N SER A 193 0.72 22.96 -0.77
CA SER A 193 0.74 23.95 -1.83
C SER A 193 1.40 23.40 -3.10
N ASP A 194 1.10 24.03 -4.23
CA ASP A 194 1.80 23.81 -5.51
C ASP A 194 1.96 22.34 -5.94
N VAL A 195 0.83 21.66 -6.13
CA VAL A 195 0.80 20.29 -6.68
C VAL A 195 1.09 20.37 -8.19
N ARG A 196 2.19 19.79 -8.63
CA ARG A 196 2.64 19.75 -10.02
C ARG A 196 2.63 18.31 -10.50
N VAL A 197 1.92 18.05 -11.60
CA VAL A 197 1.81 16.72 -12.21
C VAL A 197 2.42 16.76 -13.59
N TYR A 198 3.32 15.80 -13.84
CA TYR A 198 4.04 15.66 -15.08
C TYR A 198 3.73 14.30 -15.70
N ALA A 199 3.49 14.27 -17.01
CA ALA A 199 3.38 13.04 -17.78
C ALA A 199 4.77 12.60 -18.24
N LEU A 200 5.01 11.29 -18.28
CA LEU A 200 6.19 10.73 -18.93
C LEU A 200 6.13 11.02 -20.44
N GLU A 201 7.19 11.60 -21.01
CA GLU A 201 7.30 11.74 -22.46
C GLU A 201 7.43 10.34 -23.07
N THR A 202 6.36 9.88 -23.71
CA THR A 202 6.49 8.77 -24.65
C THR A 202 7.31 9.29 -25.83
N GLY A 203 8.55 8.85 -25.93
CA GLY A 203 9.40 9.20 -27.07
C GLY A 203 8.61 8.95 -28.35
N THR A 204 8.47 9.98 -29.18
CA THR A 204 7.99 9.83 -30.55
C THR A 204 9.02 9.00 -31.31
N SER A 205 8.96 7.68 -31.15
CA SER A 205 9.42 6.79 -32.21
C SER A 205 8.42 7.01 -33.34
N GLU A 206 8.85 7.74 -34.36
CA GLU A 206 8.17 7.70 -35.65
C GLU A 206 7.92 6.23 -35.97
N VAL A 207 6.64 5.86 -36.10
CA VAL A 207 6.25 4.56 -36.60
C VAL A 207 6.67 4.54 -38.08
N SER A 208 7.93 4.16 -38.30
CA SER A 208 8.36 3.65 -39.59
C SER A 208 7.67 2.31 -39.76
N CYS A 209 6.60 2.30 -40.55
CA CYS A 209 6.02 1.08 -41.09
C CYS A 209 7.06 0.39 -41.98
N ALA A 210 7.97 -0.37 -41.38
CA ALA A 210 8.76 -1.38 -42.08
C ALA A 210 8.10 -2.74 -41.85
N PRO A 211 7.96 -3.58 -42.91
CA PRO A 211 7.23 -4.83 -42.80
C PRO A 211 7.94 -5.82 -41.87
N ALA A 212 7.13 -6.62 -41.19
CA ALA A 212 7.55 -7.64 -40.24
C ALA A 212 8.61 -8.58 -40.84
N GLY A 213 9.77 -8.69 -40.17
CA GLY A 213 10.77 -9.69 -40.49
C GLY A 213 12.19 -9.30 -40.12
N ALA A 214 12.52 -9.26 -38.83
CA ALA A 214 13.87 -9.53 -38.32
C ALA A 214 13.83 -9.62 -36.80
N ALA A 215 14.45 -10.68 -36.26
CA ALA A 215 14.57 -10.95 -34.83
C ALA A 215 15.22 -9.77 -34.09
N ALA A 216 14.61 -9.35 -32.98
CA ALA A 216 15.16 -8.33 -32.10
C ALA A 216 16.44 -8.84 -31.42
N PRO A 217 17.49 -8.01 -31.27
CA PRO A 217 18.69 -8.41 -30.54
C PRO A 217 18.40 -8.47 -29.04
N ALA A 218 18.95 -9.50 -28.39
CA ALA A 218 18.95 -9.67 -26.96
C ALA A 218 19.70 -8.51 -26.30
N GLY A 219 19.01 -7.68 -25.52
CA GLY A 219 19.65 -6.53 -24.87
C GLY A 219 18.72 -5.52 -24.20
N ALA A 220 17.53 -5.93 -23.74
CA ALA A 220 16.80 -5.18 -22.74
C ALA A 220 16.83 -6.02 -21.46
N ALA A 221 17.62 -5.59 -20.48
CA ALA A 221 17.60 -6.21 -19.17
C ALA A 221 16.18 -6.08 -18.63
N ALA A 222 15.46 -7.21 -18.58
CA ALA A 222 14.20 -7.30 -17.88
C ALA A 222 14.42 -6.75 -16.45
N PRO A 223 13.47 -5.98 -15.90
CA PRO A 223 13.56 -5.56 -14.51
C PRO A 223 13.81 -6.82 -13.68
N CYS A 224 14.91 -6.81 -12.93
CA CYS A 224 15.34 -7.92 -12.12
C CYS A 224 14.29 -8.08 -11.01
N SER A 225 13.23 -8.85 -11.30
CA SER A 225 12.21 -9.23 -10.33
C SER A 225 12.88 -10.21 -9.38
N VAL A 226 13.60 -9.69 -8.39
CA VAL A 226 14.11 -10.49 -7.28
C VAL A 226 12.87 -10.96 -6.52
N THR A 227 12.39 -12.16 -6.85
CA THR A 227 11.35 -12.82 -6.08
C THR A 227 11.87 -12.90 -4.65
N PRO A 228 11.18 -12.30 -3.66
CA PRO A 228 11.63 -12.42 -2.28
C PRO A 228 11.71 -13.90 -1.92
N SER A 229 12.82 -14.31 -1.32
CA SER A 229 12.93 -15.64 -0.73
C SER A 229 11.98 -15.68 0.47
N LEU A 230 10.83 -16.31 0.29
CA LEU A 230 9.89 -16.55 1.38
C LEU A 230 10.45 -17.62 2.32
N PRO A 231 10.10 -17.59 3.61
CA PRO A 231 10.40 -18.70 4.51
C PRO A 231 9.92 -20.04 3.94
N GLU A 232 10.66 -21.10 4.23
CA GLU A 232 10.24 -22.45 3.84
C GLU A 232 8.86 -22.78 4.44
N GLY A 233 8.00 -23.39 3.64
CA GLY A 233 6.65 -23.76 4.07
C GLY A 233 5.67 -22.59 4.19
N THR A 234 6.00 -21.38 3.71
CA THR A 234 5.04 -20.26 3.66
C THR A 234 3.75 -20.67 2.94
N ILE A 235 2.62 -20.47 3.62
CA ILE A 235 1.29 -20.67 3.03
C ILE A 235 0.91 -19.40 2.27
N THR A 236 0.81 -19.50 0.95
CA THR A 236 0.52 -18.37 0.05
C THR A 236 -0.94 -18.26 -0.37
N GLU A 237 -1.75 -19.29 -0.11
CA GLU A 237 -3.17 -19.32 -0.44
C GLU A 237 -3.98 -19.94 0.71
N TRP A 238 -5.13 -19.37 1.01
CA TRP A 238 -6.02 -19.80 2.08
C TRP A 238 -7.45 -19.91 1.58
N LEU A 239 -8.24 -20.82 2.14
CA LEU A 239 -9.69 -20.80 1.98
C LEU A 239 -10.31 -19.90 3.05
N ALA A 240 -10.87 -18.76 2.65
CA ALA A 240 -11.73 -17.98 3.51
C ALA A 240 -13.13 -18.61 3.53
N GLU A 241 -13.56 -19.09 4.69
CA GLU A 241 -14.84 -19.79 4.85
C GLU A 241 -16.01 -18.90 4.38
N GLY A 242 -16.77 -19.38 3.40
CA GLY A 242 -17.89 -18.65 2.79
C GLY A 242 -17.51 -17.64 1.70
N TYR A 243 -16.22 -17.42 1.44
CA TYR A 243 -15.73 -16.41 0.47
C TYR A 243 -14.81 -16.96 -0.62
N GLY A 244 -14.28 -18.17 -0.45
CA GLY A 244 -13.40 -18.82 -1.42
C GLY A 244 -11.92 -18.57 -1.17
N VAL A 245 -11.09 -18.82 -2.19
CA VAL A 245 -9.63 -18.78 -2.04
C VAL A 245 -9.11 -17.34 -2.08
N VAL A 246 -8.35 -16.97 -1.05
CA VAL A 246 -7.60 -15.70 -0.94
C VAL A 246 -6.10 -15.96 -1.01
N ARG A 247 -5.35 -14.96 -1.49
CA ARG A 247 -3.90 -15.08 -1.75
C ARG A 247 -3.10 -14.03 -1.01
N CYS A 248 -1.90 -14.42 -0.58
CA CYS A 248 -0.92 -13.54 0.02
C CYS A 248 -0.34 -12.55 -1.00
N GLU A 249 0.12 -11.40 -0.49
CA GLU A 249 0.97 -10.47 -1.22
C GLU A 249 2.31 -11.14 -1.59
N PRO A 250 3.09 -10.61 -2.56
CA PRO A 250 4.34 -11.23 -3.00
C PRO A 250 5.38 -11.48 -1.90
N HIS A 251 5.30 -10.76 -0.78
CA HIS A 251 6.16 -10.95 0.40
C HIS A 251 5.62 -11.99 1.41
N GLY A 252 4.59 -12.75 1.06
CA GLY A 252 4.10 -13.89 1.83
C GLY A 252 3.12 -13.55 2.96
N ILE A 253 2.76 -12.28 3.14
CA ILE A 253 1.76 -11.84 4.12
C ILE A 253 0.38 -11.82 3.44
N LEU A 254 -0.62 -12.41 4.07
CA LEU A 254 -2.00 -12.33 3.65
C LEU A 254 -2.59 -10.98 4.05
N ASN A 255 -3.02 -10.19 3.06
CA ASN A 255 -3.74 -8.94 3.23
C ASN A 255 -5.24 -9.16 3.06
N LEU A 256 -5.99 -9.25 4.16
CA LEU A 256 -7.44 -9.44 4.11
C LEU A 256 -8.17 -8.16 3.72
N ASN A 257 -7.59 -6.97 3.93
CA ASN A 257 -8.20 -5.71 3.51
C ASN A 257 -8.43 -5.67 1.99
N ARG A 258 -7.60 -6.38 1.20
CA ARG A 258 -7.79 -6.54 -0.25
C ARG A 258 -9.15 -7.16 -0.62
N TYR A 259 -9.66 -8.05 0.21
CA TYR A 259 -10.85 -8.85 -0.10
C TYR A 259 -12.08 -8.36 0.66
N PHE A 260 -11.89 -7.81 1.86
CA PHE A 260 -12.99 -7.56 2.80
C PHE A 260 -12.92 -6.16 3.42
N PRO A 261 -14.08 -5.49 3.60
CA PRO A 261 -14.14 -4.28 4.40
C PRO A 261 -14.01 -4.60 5.89
N LEU A 262 -13.46 -3.66 6.67
CA LEU A 262 -13.32 -3.79 8.14
C LEU A 262 -14.65 -4.01 8.88
N ALA A 263 -15.78 -3.68 8.25
CA ALA A 263 -17.12 -3.94 8.77
C ALA A 263 -17.43 -5.44 8.91
N LEU A 264 -16.71 -6.31 8.19
CA LEU A 264 -16.85 -7.76 8.32
C LEU A 264 -16.38 -8.28 9.69
N LYS A 265 -15.42 -7.58 10.32
CA LYS A 265 -14.86 -7.83 11.66
C LYS A 265 -14.09 -9.13 11.85
N GLU A 266 -14.47 -10.22 11.21
CA GLU A 266 -13.93 -11.55 11.51
C GLU A 266 -14.00 -12.46 10.28
N VAL A 267 -12.93 -13.22 10.05
CA VAL A 267 -12.83 -14.24 9.00
C VAL A 267 -12.17 -15.49 9.57
N THR A 268 -12.68 -16.66 9.21
CA THR A 268 -11.99 -17.94 9.42
C THR A 268 -11.31 -18.35 8.12
N LEU A 269 -10.01 -18.60 8.21
CA LEU A 269 -9.18 -19.12 7.14
C LEU A 269 -8.86 -20.57 7.42
N THR A 270 -8.89 -21.41 6.39
CA THR A 270 -8.49 -22.81 6.50
C THR A 270 -7.44 -23.18 5.46
N ARG A 271 -6.58 -24.12 5.86
CA ARG A 271 -5.64 -24.78 4.96
C ARG A 271 -5.51 -26.25 5.37
N ARG A 272 -5.65 -27.14 4.40
CA ARG A 272 -5.49 -28.58 4.60
C ARG A 272 -4.10 -29.04 4.20
N PHE A 273 -3.59 -30.03 4.91
CA PHE A 273 -2.30 -30.65 4.64
C PHE A 273 -2.34 -32.14 4.98
N SER A 274 -1.44 -32.92 4.39
CA SER A 274 -1.31 -34.35 4.66
C SER A 274 0.08 -34.68 5.21
N LEU A 275 0.11 -35.67 6.10
CA LEU A 275 1.32 -36.26 6.68
C LEU A 275 1.37 -37.75 6.35
N GLU A 276 2.52 -38.22 5.86
CA GLU A 276 2.75 -39.65 5.55
C GLU A 276 3.08 -40.48 6.79
N ALA A 277 3.73 -39.85 7.77
CA ALA A 277 4.15 -40.46 9.02
C ALA A 277 3.82 -39.52 10.19
N GLU A 278 3.85 -40.04 11.42
CA GLU A 278 3.79 -39.18 12.59
C GLU A 278 4.96 -38.21 12.56
N CYS A 279 4.69 -36.91 12.63
CA CYS A 279 5.75 -35.92 12.56
C CYS A 279 5.46 -34.69 13.43
N LYS A 280 6.54 -33.99 13.78
CA LYS A 280 6.50 -32.71 14.49
C LYS A 280 6.24 -31.61 13.46
N VAL A 281 5.05 -31.03 13.50
CA VAL A 281 4.66 -29.89 12.67
C VAL A 281 4.94 -28.59 13.41
N VAL A 282 5.62 -27.66 12.74
CA VAL A 282 5.96 -26.33 13.24
C VAL A 282 5.13 -25.30 12.49
N MET A 283 4.45 -24.43 13.25
CA MET A 283 3.71 -23.29 12.75
C MET A 283 4.41 -22.01 13.22
N ASP A 284 5.01 -21.29 12.29
CA ASP A 284 5.71 -20.03 12.55
C ASP A 284 4.92 -18.90 11.88
N PHE A 285 4.49 -17.91 12.66
CA PHE A 285 3.52 -16.93 12.18
C PHE A 285 3.60 -15.56 12.84
N GLY A 286 3.10 -14.58 12.11
CA GLY A 286 2.75 -13.24 12.58
C GLY A 286 1.29 -12.95 12.34
N LEU A 287 0.74 -12.04 13.13
CA LEU A 287 -0.68 -11.72 13.15
C LEU A 287 -0.88 -10.22 13.39
N SER A 288 -1.98 -9.69 12.85
CA SER A 288 -2.60 -8.45 13.31
C SER A 288 -3.68 -8.77 14.34
N ASP A 289 -3.91 -7.87 15.31
CA ASP A 289 -5.08 -7.89 16.17
C ASP A 289 -5.30 -9.24 16.89
N ASP A 290 -6.47 -9.86 16.70
CA ASP A 290 -6.93 -11.04 17.39
C ASP A 290 -6.81 -12.27 16.48
N LEU A 291 -6.17 -13.33 16.99
CA LEU A 291 -6.01 -14.59 16.27
C LEU A 291 -6.29 -15.78 17.19
N THR A 292 -7.08 -16.73 16.72
CA THR A 292 -7.14 -18.10 17.25
C THR A 292 -6.65 -19.10 16.22
N LEU A 293 -5.57 -19.82 16.54
CA LEU A 293 -4.99 -20.89 15.71
C LEU A 293 -5.48 -22.23 16.22
N SER A 294 -5.98 -23.08 15.33
CA SER A 294 -6.46 -24.43 15.66
C SER A 294 -5.96 -25.46 14.65
N VAL A 295 -5.76 -26.70 15.10
CA VAL A 295 -5.54 -27.86 14.22
C VAL A 295 -6.64 -28.87 14.50
N ASP A 296 -7.33 -29.33 13.46
CA ASP A 296 -8.46 -30.25 13.53
C ASP A 296 -9.57 -29.79 14.50
N GLY A 297 -9.84 -28.48 14.50
CA GLY A 297 -10.83 -27.87 15.37
C GLY A 297 -10.40 -27.71 16.84
N LEU A 298 -9.20 -28.16 17.22
CA LEU A 298 -8.67 -28.00 18.57
C LEU A 298 -7.81 -26.73 18.67
N PRO A 299 -8.18 -25.73 19.51
CA PRO A 299 -7.40 -24.52 19.68
C PRO A 299 -5.99 -24.82 20.21
N LEU A 300 -4.99 -24.24 19.54
CA LEU A 300 -3.58 -24.31 19.92
C LEU A 300 -3.09 -23.00 20.53
N TYR A 301 -3.56 -21.88 19.99
CA TYR A 301 -3.08 -20.55 20.36
C TYR A 301 -4.22 -19.55 20.28
N THR A 302 -4.26 -18.59 21.19
CA THR A 302 -5.12 -17.41 21.09
C THR A 302 -4.34 -16.20 21.59
N SER A 303 -4.40 -15.11 20.85
CA SER A 303 -3.69 -13.88 21.18
C SER A 303 -4.41 -12.64 20.67
N THR A 304 -4.09 -11.53 21.32
CA THR A 304 -4.50 -10.17 20.99
C THR A 304 -3.23 -9.31 20.91
N LYS A 305 -2.88 -8.86 19.71
CA LYS A 305 -1.72 -8.03 19.39
C LYS A 305 -2.17 -6.72 18.69
N PRO A 306 -2.70 -5.76 19.45
CA PRO A 306 -3.09 -4.47 18.89
C PRO A 306 -1.87 -3.57 18.68
N TYR A 307 -2.03 -2.52 17.87
CA TYR A 307 -1.08 -1.41 17.79
C TYR A 307 -0.87 -0.75 19.17
N ARG A 308 0.40 -0.52 19.53
CA ARG A 308 0.84 0.11 20.78
C ARG A 308 1.84 1.22 20.46
N PRO A 309 1.38 2.46 20.20
CA PRO A 309 2.23 3.55 19.69
C PRO A 309 3.44 3.88 20.58
N THR A 310 3.37 3.62 21.88
CA THR A 310 4.42 3.91 22.86
C THR A 310 5.44 2.78 23.04
N ALA A 311 5.24 1.61 22.41
CA ALA A 311 6.11 0.43 22.55
C ALA A 311 7.17 0.31 21.45
N GLY A 312 7.52 1.43 20.80
CA GLY A 312 8.55 1.46 19.74
C GLY A 312 8.23 0.56 18.55
N LYS A 313 9.25 -0.08 17.97
CA LYS A 313 9.10 -0.94 16.78
C LYS A 313 8.20 -2.14 17.05
N GLU A 314 8.36 -2.82 18.18
CA GLU A 314 7.52 -3.97 18.57
C GLU A 314 6.05 -3.56 18.79
N GLY A 315 5.83 -2.31 19.17
CA GLY A 315 4.51 -1.70 19.30
C GLY A 315 3.81 -1.39 17.98
N ARG A 316 4.48 -1.48 16.82
CA ARG A 316 3.88 -1.15 15.53
C ARG A 316 2.81 -2.16 15.09
N GLY A 317 2.78 -3.37 15.67
CA GLY A 317 1.81 -4.39 15.24
C GLY A 317 2.08 -4.91 13.83
N TYR A 318 3.35 -4.89 13.41
CA TYR A 318 3.76 -5.44 12.12
C TYR A 318 3.50 -6.93 12.05
N ILE A 319 2.96 -7.34 10.91
CA ILE A 319 2.78 -8.75 10.60
C ILE A 319 4.12 -9.28 10.08
N GLU A 320 4.82 -10.05 10.91
CA GLU A 320 6.13 -10.61 10.62
C GLU A 320 6.15 -12.10 10.93
N PHE A 321 6.78 -12.88 10.04
CA PHE A 321 7.18 -14.24 10.38
C PHE A 321 8.10 -14.22 11.62
N GLY A 322 8.12 -15.31 12.38
CA GLY A 322 8.98 -15.49 13.53
C GLY A 322 8.48 -14.86 14.83
N THR A 323 7.36 -14.13 14.81
CA THR A 323 6.85 -13.45 16.02
C THR A 323 6.10 -14.38 16.97
N CYS A 324 5.50 -15.45 16.45
CA CYS A 324 4.89 -16.54 17.20
C CYS A 324 5.32 -17.88 16.62
N LYS A 325 5.49 -18.88 17.49
CA LYS A 325 5.86 -20.24 17.10
C LYS A 325 5.11 -21.26 17.93
N MET A 326 4.38 -22.13 17.26
CA MET A 326 3.68 -23.26 17.88
C MET A 326 4.16 -24.56 17.26
N THR A 327 4.05 -25.66 18.00
CA THR A 327 4.44 -26.98 17.52
C THR A 327 3.44 -28.01 18.02
N ARG A 328 3.13 -28.99 17.16
CA ARG A 328 2.34 -30.16 17.53
C ARG A 328 2.92 -31.41 16.87
N VAL A 329 2.91 -32.53 17.59
CA VAL A 329 3.11 -33.85 16.99
C VAL A 329 1.75 -34.32 16.51
N LEU A 330 1.67 -34.73 15.24
CA LEU A 330 0.44 -35.17 14.58
C LEU A 330 0.65 -36.55 13.98
N SER A 331 -0.37 -37.42 14.08
CA SER A 331 -0.38 -38.75 13.46
C SER A 331 -0.41 -38.65 11.93
N PRO A 332 -0.11 -39.73 11.18
CA PRO A 332 -0.34 -39.76 9.74
C PRO A 332 -1.80 -39.47 9.39
N GLY A 333 -2.04 -38.78 8.28
CA GLY A 333 -3.40 -38.45 7.82
C GLY A 333 -3.53 -37.06 7.23
N VAL A 334 -4.78 -36.64 7.02
CA VAL A 334 -5.13 -35.29 6.56
C VAL A 334 -5.57 -34.46 7.75
N HIS A 335 -4.98 -33.27 7.87
CA HIS A 335 -5.25 -32.32 8.93
C HIS A 335 -5.75 -31.00 8.36
N THR A 336 -6.50 -30.27 9.16
CA THR A 336 -6.98 -28.93 8.85
C THR A 336 -6.37 -27.93 9.83
N LEU A 337 -5.59 -27.00 9.30
CA LEU A 337 -5.18 -25.79 9.99
C LEU A 337 -6.28 -24.74 9.83
N SER A 338 -6.77 -24.20 10.95
CA SER A 338 -7.77 -23.13 10.97
C SER A 338 -7.22 -21.91 11.70
N VAL A 339 -7.37 -20.74 11.09
CA VAL A 339 -7.03 -19.45 11.68
C VAL A 339 -8.27 -18.58 11.70
N LYS A 340 -8.76 -18.28 12.90
CA LYS A 340 -9.81 -17.30 13.09
C LYS A 340 -9.18 -15.95 13.38
N LEU A 341 -9.34 -14.99 12.48
CA LEU A 341 -8.79 -13.64 12.58
C LEU A 341 -9.90 -12.64 12.81
N ARG A 342 -9.74 -11.78 13.81
CA ARG A 342 -10.64 -10.65 14.06
C ARG A 342 -9.87 -9.34 14.00
N VAL A 343 -10.44 -8.37 13.29
CA VAL A 343 -9.90 -7.03 13.20
C VAL A 343 -10.49 -6.14 14.29
N THR A 344 -9.63 -5.50 15.06
CA THR A 344 -9.99 -4.65 16.21
C THR A 344 -9.60 -3.19 16.01
N GLU A 345 -8.71 -2.91 15.05
CA GLU A 345 -8.24 -1.58 14.71
C GLU A 345 -8.45 -1.25 13.22
N PRO A 346 -8.36 0.03 12.80
CA PRO A 346 -8.62 0.41 11.41
C PRO A 346 -7.41 0.21 10.48
N PHE A 347 -6.39 -0.52 10.94
CA PHE A 347 -5.13 -0.74 10.25
C PHE A 347 -4.95 -2.23 9.89
N GLY A 348 -4.05 -2.50 8.93
CA GLY A 348 -3.75 -3.82 8.33
C GLY A 348 -4.29 -5.06 9.03
N TRP A 349 -5.11 -5.83 8.31
CA TRP A 349 -5.76 -7.05 8.76
C TRP A 349 -5.22 -8.25 7.98
N GLY A 350 -4.58 -9.19 8.69
CA GLY A 350 -3.91 -10.29 8.01
C GLY A 350 -3.14 -11.25 8.90
N LEU A 351 -2.35 -12.09 8.25
CA LEU A 351 -1.34 -12.94 8.89
C LEU A 351 -0.21 -13.28 7.93
N ALA A 352 0.92 -13.70 8.50
CA ALA A 352 1.98 -14.41 7.79
C ALA A 352 2.14 -15.76 8.47
N LEU A 353 2.19 -16.88 7.74
CA LEU A 353 2.38 -18.19 8.37
C LEU A 353 3.17 -19.13 7.45
N SER A 354 4.17 -19.77 8.03
CA SER A 354 4.81 -20.95 7.46
C SER A 354 4.47 -22.20 8.28
N LEU A 355 4.31 -23.30 7.55
CA LEU A 355 3.99 -24.61 8.08
C LEU A 355 5.03 -25.60 7.58
N THR A 356 5.82 -26.14 8.50
CA THR A 356 6.89 -27.09 8.17
C THR A 356 6.75 -28.37 8.98
N GLY A 357 7.18 -29.48 8.39
CA GLY A 357 7.14 -30.82 8.96
C GLY A 357 7.75 -31.80 7.97
N GLU A 358 8.32 -32.89 8.48
CA GLU A 358 8.90 -33.92 7.62
C GLU A 358 7.81 -34.53 6.72
N ASN A 359 8.07 -34.57 5.41
CA ASN A 359 7.15 -35.07 4.38
C ASN A 359 5.73 -34.47 4.44
N LEU A 360 5.61 -33.21 4.89
CA LEU A 360 4.34 -32.48 4.90
C LEU A 360 4.01 -31.98 3.48
N SER A 361 2.78 -32.24 3.04
CA SER A 361 2.28 -31.72 1.76
C SER A 361 1.03 -30.87 1.97
N LEU A 362 1.04 -29.63 1.48
CA LEU A 362 -0.15 -28.78 1.43
C LEU A 362 -1.12 -29.30 0.37
N LEU A 363 -2.39 -29.47 0.73
CA LEU A 363 -3.45 -29.79 -0.22
C LEU A 363 -3.92 -28.51 -0.94
N PRO A 364 -4.60 -28.62 -2.10
CA PRO A 364 -5.19 -27.47 -2.79
C PRO A 364 -6.05 -26.60 -1.87
N ALA A 365 -5.97 -25.27 -2.05
CA ALA A 365 -6.66 -24.31 -1.18
C ALA A 365 -8.18 -24.47 -1.20
N GLY A 366 -8.77 -24.79 -2.36
CA GLY A 366 -10.23 -24.81 -2.54
C GLY A 366 -10.95 -26.08 -2.08
N LEU A 367 -10.30 -26.95 -1.29
CA LEU A 367 -10.81 -28.26 -0.85
C LEU A 367 -11.31 -28.29 0.60
#